data_AF-A0A963EQB8-F1
#
_entry.id   AF-A0A963EQB8-F1
#
_cell.length_a   1.000
_cell.length_b   1.000
_cell.length_c   1.000
_cell.angle_alpha   90.00
_cell.angle_beta   90.00
_cell.angle_gamma   90.00
#
_symmetry.space_group_name_H-M   'P 1'
#
loop_
_entity.id
_entity.type
_entity.pdbx_description
1 polymer ?
#
loop_
_entity_poly.entity_id
_entity_poly.type
_entity_poly.pdbx_seq_one_letter_code
_entity_poly.pdbx_strand_id
1 'polypeptide(L)' 'MPRSCFSLAEARRIALAAQGFNRPRPAATVNAGHIRRAVARLGLLQLDFVNVLVPAHQLIAYSRIGPYPFAVFERALYGS' A
#
# COMPACT_ATOMS: atom_id res chain seq x y z
N MET A 1 -20.06 10.37 22.93
CA MET A 1 -19.21 9.28 22.43
C MET A 1 -18.17 8.98 23.49
N PRO A 2 -18.22 7.83 24.20
CA PRO A 2 -17.16 7.47 25.13
C PRO A 2 -15.83 7.35 24.35
N ARG A 3 -14.74 7.88 24.90
CA ARG A 3 -13.40 7.72 24.30
C ARG A 3 -12.96 6.28 24.56
N SER A 4 -12.87 5.47 23.51
CA SER A 4 -12.20 4.18 23.59
C SER A 4 -10.73 4.43 23.95
N CYS A 5 -10.28 3.95 25.11
CA CYS A 5 -8.88 4.00 25.49
C CYS A 5 -8.20 2.73 24.96
N PHE A 6 -7.21 2.90 24.09
CA PHE A 6 -6.40 1.80 23.56
C PHE A 6 -5.01 1.85 24.18
N SER A 7 -4.45 0.68 24.51
CA SER A 7 -3.01 0.56 24.74
C SER A 7 -2.22 0.91 23.48
N LEU A 8 -0.95 1.29 23.64
CA LEU A 8 -0.06 1.57 22.50
C LEU A 8 0.05 0.38 21.52
N ALA A 9 -0.02 -0.85 22.04
CA ALA A 9 0.03 -2.05 21.21
C ALA A 9 -1.24 -2.21 20.35
N GLU A 10 -2.41 -1.91 20.91
CA GLU A 10 -3.67 -1.93 20.17
C GLU A 10 -3.74 -0.83 19.12
N ALA A 11 -3.39 0.40 19.50
CA ALA A 11 -3.34 1.52 18.57
C ALA A 11 -2.41 1.24 17.38
N ARG A 12 -1.23 0.65 17.63
CA ARG A 12 -0.30 0.24 16.58
C ARG A 12 -0.89 -0.81 15.64
N ARG A 13 -1.57 -1.84 16.16
CA ARG A 13 -2.22 -2.86 15.33
C ARG A 13 -3.33 -2.26 14.47
N ILE A 14 -4.13 -1.35 15.03
CA ILE A 14 -5.18 -0.63 14.29
C ILE A 14 -4.55 0.16 13.15
N ALA A 15 -3.49 0.93 13.41
CA ALA A 15 -2.80 1.72 12.39
C ALA A 15 -2.21 0.83 11.28
N LEU A 16 -1.55 -0.28 11.63
CA LEU A 16 -1.00 -1.22 10.64
C LEU A 16 -2.10 -1.90 9.81
N ALA A 17 -3.20 -2.31 10.45
CA ALA A 17 -4.34 -2.91 9.77
C ALA A 17 -5.03 -1.90 8.81
N ALA A 18 -5.18 -0.65 9.22
CA ALA A 18 -5.72 0.42 8.37
C ALA A 18 -4.87 0.63 7.11
N GLN A 19 -3.54 0.49 7.22
CA GLN A 19 -2.61 0.53 6.07
C GLN A 19 -2.61 -0.73 5.21
N GLY A 20 -3.39 -1.75 5.59
CA GLY A 20 -3.55 -2.99 4.82
C GLY A 20 -2.52 -4.08 5.11
N PHE A 21 -1.69 -3.95 6.16
CA PHE A 21 -0.70 -4.98 6.50
C PHE A 21 -1.31 -6.28 7.03
N ASN A 22 -2.59 -6.28 7.42
CA ASN A 22 -3.31 -7.46 7.90
C ASN A 22 -4.13 -8.15 6.80
N ARG A 23 -3.90 -7.83 5.53
CA ARG A 23 -4.61 -8.41 4.39
C ARG A 23 -3.75 -9.48 3.71
N PRO A 24 -4.36 -10.57 3.23
CA PRO A 24 -3.63 -11.50 2.38
C PRO A 24 -3.20 -10.80 1.10
N ARG A 25 -2.01 -11.15 0.60
CA ARG A 25 -1.58 -10.72 -0.74
C ARG A 25 -2.47 -11.39 -1.80
N PRO A 26 -2.61 -10.79 -2.99
CA PRO A 26 -3.34 -11.41 -4.09
C PRO A 26 -2.76 -12.79 -4.42
N ALA A 27 -3.62 -13.81 -4.54
CA ALA A 27 -3.20 -15.15 -4.95
C ALA A 27 -2.93 -15.25 -6.46
N ALA A 28 -3.55 -14.36 -7.24
CA ALA A 28 -3.37 -14.24 -8.68
C ALA A 28 -2.36 -13.14 -9.02
N THR A 29 -1.92 -13.12 -10.28
CA THR A 29 -1.05 -12.08 -10.82
C THR A 29 -1.63 -10.68 -10.55
N VAL A 30 -0.82 -9.82 -9.96
CA VAL A 30 -1.19 -8.44 -9.63
C VAL A 30 -1.55 -7.66 -10.90
N ASN A 31 -2.67 -6.96 -10.86
CA ASN A 31 -3.16 -6.08 -11.93
C ASN A 31 -3.36 -4.65 -11.40
N ALA A 32 -3.63 -3.68 -12.30
CA ALA A 32 -3.75 -2.26 -11.93
C ALA A 32 -4.83 -1.99 -10.87
N GLY A 33 -5.90 -2.81 -10.84
CA GLY A 33 -6.94 -2.70 -9.82
C GLY A 33 -6.45 -2.98 -8.40
N HIS A 34 -5.49 -3.90 -8.24
CA HIS A 34 -4.86 -4.16 -6.93
C HIS A 34 -4.06 -2.95 -6.43
N ILE A 35 -3.33 -2.30 -7.34
CA ILE A 35 -2.55 -1.09 -7.05
C ILE A 35 -3.48 0.06 -6.65
N ARG A 36 -4.53 0.32 -7.44
CA ARG A 36 -5.52 1.35 -7.12
C ARG A 36 -6.20 1.13 -5.77
N ARG A 37 -6.55 -0.12 -5.44
CA ARG A 37 -7.11 -0.45 -4.10
C ARG A 37 -6.12 -0.25 -2.97
N ALA A 38 -4.84 -0.54 -3.19
CA ALA A 38 -3.80 -0.29 -2.20
C ALA A 38 -3.62 1.22 -1.95
N VAL A 39 -3.52 2.02 -3.01
CA VAL A 39 -3.41 3.49 -2.92
C VAL A 39 -4.66 4.10 -2.28
N ALA A 40 -5.86 3.67 -2.69
CA ALA A 40 -7.11 4.15 -2.10
C ALA A 40 -7.21 3.86 -0.60
N ARG A 41 -6.64 2.74 -0.14
CA ARG A 41 -6.55 2.42 1.30
C ARG A 41 -5.56 3.30 2.03
N LEU A 42 -4.41 3.61 1.42
CA LEU A 42 -3.41 4.51 2.00
C LEU A 42 -3.89 5.97 2.00
N GLY A 43 -4.84 6.33 1.13
CA GLY A 43 -5.39 7.67 0.96
C GLY A 43 -4.50 8.59 0.12
N LEU A 44 -3.18 8.40 0.19
CA LEU A 44 -2.19 9.13 -0.58
C LEU A 44 -1.00 8.22 -0.92
N LEU A 45 -0.41 8.44 -2.10
CA LEU A 45 0.89 7.88 -2.46
C LEU A 45 1.80 9.03 -2.90
N GLN A 46 2.83 9.32 -2.10
CA GLN A 46 3.81 10.35 -2.41
C GLN A 46 4.82 9.84 -3.43
N LEU A 47 4.96 10.56 -4.55
CA LEU A 47 5.97 10.27 -5.56
C LEU A 47 7.29 10.93 -5.16
N ASP A 48 8.10 10.19 -4.40
CA ASP A 48 9.46 10.56 -4.07
C ASP A 48 10.45 9.89 -5.03
N PHE A 49 11.49 10.63 -5.44
CA PHE A 49 12.49 10.27 -6.42
C PHE A 49 13.87 9.92 -5.82
N VAL A 50 13.98 9.77 -4.49
CA VAL A 50 15.20 9.21 -3.90
C VAL A 50 15.42 7.75 -4.38
N ASN A 51 16.50 7.52 -5.11
CA ASN A 51 16.76 6.28 -5.85
C ASN A 51 17.95 5.49 -5.27
N VAL A 52 17.89 5.09 -4.00
CA VAL A 52 18.92 4.18 -3.43
C VAL A 52 18.71 2.73 -3.89
N LEU A 53 17.47 2.36 -4.23
CA LEU A 53 17.10 1.07 -4.83
C LEU A 53 16.16 1.29 -6.01
N VAL A 54 14.86 1.37 -5.71
CA VAL A 54 13.78 1.77 -6.61
C VAL A 54 13.03 2.93 -5.95
N PRO A 55 12.30 3.76 -6.72
CA PRO A 55 11.52 4.85 -6.15
C PRO A 55 10.62 4.38 -4.99
N ALA A 56 10.60 5.16 -3.91
CA ALA A 56 9.98 4.74 -2.65
C ALA A 56 8.50 4.33 -2.81
N HIS A 57 7.78 5.00 -3.70
CA HIS A 57 6.37 4.73 -4.00
C HIS A 57 6.12 3.32 -4.55
N GLN A 58 7.10 2.70 -5.21
CA GLN A 58 7.01 1.31 -5.65
C GLN A 58 7.12 0.34 -4.47
N LEU A 59 8.04 0.61 -3.54
CA LEU A 59 8.21 -0.21 -2.33
C LEU A 59 6.98 -0.16 -1.42
N ILE A 60 6.30 1.00 -1.38
CA ILE A 60 5.03 1.16 -0.65
C ILE A 60 3.98 0.19 -1.18
N ALA A 61 3.76 0.11 -2.50
CA ALA A 61 2.83 -0.86 -3.07
C ALA A 61 3.31 -2.31 -2.81
N TYR A 62 4.59 -2.60 -3.08
CA TYR A 62 5.18 -3.94 -2.94
C TYR A 62 4.97 -4.54 -1.55
N SER A 63 5.19 -3.75 -0.50
CA SER A 63 5.02 -4.20 0.88
C SER A 63 3.59 -4.64 1.22
N ARG A 64 2.55 -4.12 0.53
CA ARG A 64 1.14 -4.47 0.77
C ARG A 64 0.65 -5.59 -0.15
N ILE A 65 0.99 -5.54 -1.44
CA ILE A 65 0.41 -6.46 -2.44
C ILE A 65 1.41 -7.50 -2.97
N GLY A 66 2.66 -7.45 -2.54
CA GLY A 66 3.71 -8.37 -2.99
C GLY A 66 4.30 -7.99 -4.35
N PRO A 67 5.06 -8.93 -4.97
CA PRO A 67 5.65 -8.72 -6.29
C PRO A 67 4.61 -8.44 -7.37
N TYR A 68 4.92 -7.52 -8.27
CA TYR A 68 4.10 -7.20 -9.43
C TYR A 68 4.97 -6.78 -10.61
N PRO A 69 4.51 -6.96 -11.86
CA PRO A 69 5.22 -6.46 -13.02
C PRO A 69 5.24 -4.93 -13.00
N PHE A 70 6.41 -4.32 -13.16
CA PHE A 70 6.56 -2.86 -13.13
C PHE A 70 5.63 -2.13 -14.11
N ALA A 71 5.43 -2.67 -15.31
CA ALA A 71 4.51 -2.12 -16.30
C ALA A 71 3.05 -1.99 -15.80
N VAL A 72 2.62 -2.86 -14.87
CA VAL A 72 1.28 -2.77 -14.27
C VAL A 72 1.17 -1.56 -13.35
N PHE A 73 2.25 -1.23 -12.65
CA PHE A 73 2.35 -0.06 -11.78
C PHE A 73 2.40 1.24 -12.58
N GLU A 74 3.25 1.29 -13.61
CA GLU A 74 3.32 2.44 -14.53
C GLU A 74 1.96 2.71 -15.18
N ARG A 75 1.29 1.67 -15.70
CA ARG A 75 -0.05 1.83 -16.28
C ARG A 75 -1.10 2.26 -15.25
N ALA A 76 -0.94 1.90 -13.98
CA ALA A 76 -1.88 2.30 -12.94
C ALA A 76 -1.74 3.78 -12.53
N LEU A 77 -0.52 4.34 -12.61
CA LEU A 77 -0.20 5.70 -12.21
C LEU A 77 -0.14 6.71 -13.36
N TYR A 78 0.45 6.32 -14.50
CA TYR A 78 0.75 7.20 -15.63
C TYR A 78 -0.04 6.84 -16.90
N GLY A 79 -0.61 5.64 -16.96
CA GLY A 79 -1.46 5.21 -18.07
C GLY A 79 -2.80 5.95 -18.03
N SER A 80 -2.91 6.98 -18.86
CA SER A 80 -4.18 7.65 -19.19
C SER A 80 -4.96 6.83 -20.21
#